data_AF-A0A4E0R156-F1
#
_entry.id   AF-A0A4E0R156-F1
#
_cell.length_a   1.000
_cell.length_b   1.000
_cell.length_c   1.000
_cell.angle_alpha   90.00
_cell.angle_beta   90.00
_cell.angle_gamma   90.00
#
_symmetry.space_group_name_H-M   'P 1'
#
loop_
_entity.id
_entity.type
_entity.pdbx_description
1 polymer ?
#
loop_
_entity_poly.entity_id
_entity_poly.type
_entity_poly.pdbx_seq_one_letter_code
_entity_poly.pdbx_strand_id
1 'polypeptide(L)'
;MRNYGNGRPIGVAENITYIRGIWKPNMTIALLQFDNEEQACLWMQSDPHFRRHDWLDDHDTIVIPTRSELAAYPCVEINAFQRNDVQMFEADFLPKYEKNVENAGGKPAICSTERIRVWRGSNDISYMMLTQWRSSEAAQEWHHSQEATDLHALRPYASGGWSVLADMKLSPHTE
;
A
#
# COMPACT_ATOMS: atom_id res chain seq x y z
N MET A 1 6.91 24.76 -3.20
CA MET A 1 7.86 24.19 -4.19
C MET A 1 7.16 23.04 -4.88
N ARG A 2 7.04 23.07 -6.21
CA ARG A 2 6.55 21.90 -6.96
C ARG A 2 7.70 20.89 -7.02
N ASN A 3 7.51 19.71 -6.46
CA ASN A 3 8.46 18.61 -6.62
C ASN A 3 8.53 18.27 -8.12
N TYR A 4 9.73 18.03 -8.64
CA TYR A 4 9.90 17.53 -10.02
C TYR A 4 9.04 16.28 -10.21
N GLY A 5 8.17 16.26 -11.23
CA GLY A 5 7.19 15.18 -11.43
C GLY A 5 5.81 15.39 -10.77
N ASN A 6 5.50 16.57 -10.21
CA ASN A 6 4.17 16.91 -9.66
C ASN A 6 3.61 15.94 -8.59
N GLY A 7 4.46 15.16 -7.93
CA GLY A 7 4.02 14.24 -6.87
C GLY A 7 3.42 14.98 -5.69
N ARG A 8 2.17 14.63 -5.34
CA ARG A 8 1.46 15.12 -4.16
C ARG A 8 1.82 14.25 -2.95
N PRO A 9 2.43 14.81 -1.89
CA PRO A 9 2.61 14.07 -0.66
C PRO A 9 1.26 13.81 0.00
N ILE A 10 0.99 12.54 0.31
CA ILE A 10 -0.21 12.13 1.02
C ILE A 10 0.09 12.14 2.52
N GLY A 11 1.22 11.56 2.92
CA GLY A 11 1.64 11.52 4.31
C GLY A 11 2.83 10.60 4.56
N VAL A 12 3.29 10.61 5.81
CA VAL A 12 4.30 9.70 6.34
C VAL A 12 3.73 9.00 7.57
N ALA A 13 3.99 7.71 7.72
CA ALA A 13 3.55 6.93 8.86
C ALA A 13 4.24 7.42 10.14
N GLU A 14 3.44 7.76 11.15
CA GLU A 14 3.89 8.02 12.52
C GLU A 14 3.95 6.73 13.33
N ASN A 15 3.01 5.82 13.08
CA ASN A 15 2.99 4.49 13.69
C ASN A 15 2.75 3.42 12.63
N ILE A 16 3.39 2.26 12.82
CA ILE A 16 3.16 1.08 12.00
C ILE A 16 2.78 -0.07 12.91
N THR A 17 1.57 -0.59 12.74
CA THR A 17 1.13 -1.82 13.39
C THR A 17 1.31 -2.97 12.42
N TYR A 18 2.11 -3.94 12.83
CA TYR A 18 2.31 -5.14 12.04
C TYR A 18 1.12 -6.09 12.21
N ILE A 19 0.54 -6.53 11.10
CA ILE A 19 -0.59 -7.48 11.09
C ILE A 19 -0.07 -8.90 10.85
N ARG A 20 0.76 -9.11 9.81
CA ARG A 20 1.28 -10.44 9.43
C ARG A 20 2.45 -10.40 8.43
N GLY A 21 3.13 -11.54 8.25
CA GLY A 21 4.22 -11.75 7.29
C GLY A 21 5.63 -11.50 7.85
N ILE A 22 6.55 -10.95 7.06
CA ILE A 22 7.83 -10.47 7.58
C ILE A 22 7.95 -9.01 7.18
N TRP A 23 7.99 -8.13 8.18
CA TRP A 23 8.26 -6.71 8.00
C TRP A 23 9.62 -6.39 8.61
N LYS A 24 10.43 -5.59 7.90
CA LYS A 24 11.76 -5.23 8.41
C LYS A 24 11.60 -4.21 9.56
N PRO A 25 12.20 -4.45 10.73
CA PRO A 25 12.21 -3.46 11.79
C PRO A 25 12.95 -2.20 11.32
N ASN A 26 12.50 -1.02 11.77
CA ASN A 26 13.03 0.31 11.43
C ASN A 26 12.70 0.85 10.03
N MET A 27 11.73 0.27 9.32
CA MET A 27 11.17 0.91 8.11
C MET A 27 9.96 1.77 8.45
N THR A 28 9.89 2.96 7.85
CA THR A 28 8.68 3.78 7.81
C THR A 28 8.03 3.73 6.43
N ILE A 29 6.79 4.19 6.32
CA ILE A 29 6.02 4.25 5.08
C ILE A 29 5.73 5.71 4.76
N ALA A 30 6.07 6.14 3.55
CA ALA A 30 5.67 7.42 2.99
C ALA A 30 4.86 7.19 1.72
N LEU A 31 3.80 7.98 1.53
CA LEU A 31 2.94 7.90 0.36
C LEU A 31 3.01 9.17 -0.47
N LEU A 32 3.32 9.00 -1.75
CA LEU A 32 3.30 10.02 -2.79
C LEU A 32 2.30 9.59 -3.86
N GLN A 33 1.41 10.51 -4.25
CA GLN A 33 0.45 10.27 -5.34
C GLN A 33 0.83 11.11 -6.55
N PHE A 34 0.79 10.50 -7.71
CA PHE A 34 1.10 11.13 -8.99
C PHE A 34 -0.10 11.00 -9.92
N ASP A 35 -0.25 11.95 -10.85
CA ASP A 35 -1.33 11.94 -11.84
C ASP A 35 -1.24 10.74 -12.79
N ASN A 36 -0.03 10.26 -13.06
CA ASN A 36 0.23 9.10 -13.90
C ASN A 36 1.61 8.47 -13.62
N GLU A 37 1.80 7.28 -14.20
CA GLU A 37 3.03 6.48 -14.07
C GLU A 37 4.28 7.20 -14.62
N GLU A 38 4.13 7.98 -15.69
CA GLU A 38 5.25 8.73 -16.28
C GLU A 38 5.80 9.77 -15.32
N GLN A 39 4.92 10.53 -14.65
CA GLN A 39 5.30 11.52 -13.64
C GLN A 39 5.97 10.87 -12.41
N ALA A 40 5.46 9.72 -11.97
CA ALA A 40 6.09 8.94 -10.91
C ALA A 40 7.50 8.47 -11.32
N CYS A 41 7.65 7.97 -12.55
CA CYS A 41 8.95 7.56 -13.10
C CYS A 41 9.90 8.75 -13.23
N LEU A 42 9.42 9.91 -13.68
CA LEU A 42 10.21 11.13 -13.76
C LEU A 42 10.66 11.60 -12.39
N TRP A 43 9.83 11.56 -11.34
CA TRP A 43 10.25 11.89 -9.98
C TRP A 43 11.35 10.94 -9.48
N MET A 44 11.20 9.64 -9.75
CA MET A 44 12.21 8.62 -9.43
C MET A 44 13.54 8.84 -10.16
N GLN A 45 13.47 9.18 -11.45
CA GLN A 45 14.63 9.38 -12.33
C GLN A 45 15.21 10.78 -12.24
N SER A 46 14.45 11.74 -11.67
CA SER A 46 14.88 13.12 -11.54
C SER A 46 16.04 13.20 -10.55
N ASP A 47 17.24 13.24 -11.12
CA ASP A 47 18.47 13.50 -10.41
C ASP A 47 18.52 14.99 -10.03
N PRO A 48 18.53 15.35 -8.74
CA PRO A 48 18.96 16.66 -8.32
C PRO A 48 20.48 16.66 -8.17
N HIS A 49 21.23 16.45 -9.26
CA HIS A 49 22.68 16.64 -9.49
C HIS A 49 23.72 16.16 -8.42
N PHE A 50 23.31 15.75 -7.22
CA PHE A 50 24.13 15.68 -6.00
C PHE A 50 23.54 14.72 -4.95
N ARG A 51 22.67 13.79 -5.34
CA ARG A 51 22.22 12.76 -4.41
C ARG A 51 23.37 11.76 -4.20
N ARG A 52 23.93 11.81 -2.99
CA ARG A 52 24.95 10.90 -2.47
C ARG A 52 24.53 9.44 -2.72
N HIS A 53 25.50 8.53 -2.68
CA HIS A 53 25.29 7.08 -2.89
C HIS A 53 24.20 6.46 -1.99
N ASP A 54 23.84 7.14 -0.91
CA ASP A 54 22.84 6.80 0.12
C ASP A 54 21.48 7.52 -0.09
N TRP A 55 21.15 8.00 -1.30
CA TRP A 55 19.87 8.68 -1.49
C TRP A 55 18.67 7.78 -1.16
N LEU A 56 17.82 8.28 -0.23
CA LEU A 56 16.75 7.55 0.46
C LEU A 56 17.26 6.38 1.30
N ASP A 57 18.51 6.38 1.78
CA ASP A 57 19.08 5.38 2.71
C ASP A 57 18.70 3.92 2.37
N ASP A 58 18.71 3.53 1.09
CA ASP A 58 18.29 2.21 0.61
C ASP A 58 16.84 1.78 0.98
N HIS A 59 15.91 2.73 1.11
CA HIS A 59 14.50 2.43 1.35
C HIS A 59 13.87 1.69 0.17
N ASP A 60 13.04 0.70 0.49
CA ASP A 60 12.25 -0.03 -0.50
C ASP A 60 11.23 0.92 -1.14
N THR A 61 11.27 1.06 -2.47
CA THR A 61 10.40 1.98 -3.22
C THR A 61 9.57 1.21 -4.22
N ILE A 62 8.25 1.36 -4.10
CA ILE A 62 7.28 0.65 -4.92
C ILE A 62 6.31 1.66 -5.55
N VAL A 63 6.18 1.61 -6.87
CA VAL A 63 5.19 2.40 -7.60
C VAL A 63 3.98 1.53 -7.88
N ILE A 64 2.80 1.98 -7.44
CA ILE A 64 1.54 1.25 -7.57
C ILE A 64 0.52 2.06 -8.39
N PRO A 65 -0.15 1.46 -9.40
CA PRO A 65 -1.25 2.12 -10.08
C PRO A 65 -2.49 2.12 -9.19
N THR A 66 -3.11 3.28 -8.98
CA THR A 66 -4.39 3.41 -8.28
C THR A 66 -5.51 3.73 -9.27
N ARG A 67 -6.71 3.17 -9.05
CA ARG A 67 -7.90 3.46 -9.89
C ARG A 67 -8.60 4.78 -9.52
N SER A 68 -8.34 5.27 -8.33
CA SER A 68 -8.96 6.47 -7.77
C SER A 68 -7.93 7.29 -6.98
N GLU A 69 -8.30 8.53 -6.72
CA GLU A 69 -7.58 9.37 -5.78
C GLU A 69 -7.65 8.78 -4.36
N LEU A 70 -6.56 8.88 -3.60
CA LEU A 70 -6.57 8.43 -2.21
C LEU A 70 -7.39 9.42 -1.38
N ALA A 71 -8.31 8.90 -0.59
CA ALA A 71 -9.07 9.71 0.36
C ALA A 71 -8.15 10.29 1.45
N ALA A 72 -8.56 11.39 2.08
CA ALA A 72 -7.87 11.97 3.23
C ALA A 72 -8.15 11.18 4.53
N TYR A 73 -7.91 9.88 4.49
CA TYR A 73 -8.11 8.97 5.63
C TYR A 73 -6.76 8.78 6.34
N PRO A 74 -6.74 8.88 7.68
CA PRO A 74 -5.48 8.92 8.44
C PRO A 74 -4.83 7.54 8.58
N CYS A 75 -5.51 6.46 8.20
CA CYS A 75 -5.02 5.11 8.38
C CYS A 75 -5.01 4.36 7.04
N VAL A 76 -3.89 3.74 6.73
CA VAL A 76 -3.68 2.99 5.49
C VAL A 76 -3.17 1.60 5.82
N GLU A 77 -3.89 0.58 5.37
CA GLU A 77 -3.45 -0.82 5.41
C GLU A 77 -2.81 -1.18 4.08
N ILE A 78 -1.58 -1.69 4.12
CA ILE A 78 -0.87 -2.18 2.95
C ILE A 78 -0.79 -3.70 3.06
N ASN A 79 -1.34 -4.37 2.06
CA ASN A 79 -1.25 -5.81 1.90
C ASN A 79 -0.39 -6.14 0.68
N ALA A 80 0.77 -6.75 0.91
CA ALA A 80 1.58 -7.34 -0.14
C ALA A 80 1.30 -8.84 -0.22
N PHE A 81 1.08 -9.35 -1.43
CA PHE A 81 0.77 -10.75 -1.68
C PHE A 81 1.73 -11.40 -2.66
N GLN A 82 2.12 -12.62 -2.32
CA GLN A 82 2.69 -13.59 -3.25
C GLN A 82 1.58 -14.56 -3.64
N ARG A 83 1.03 -14.44 -4.85
CA ARG A 83 -0.12 -15.24 -5.32
C ARG A 83 0.35 -16.65 -5.65
N ASN A 84 -0.21 -17.64 -4.97
CA ASN A 84 0.10 -19.06 -5.18
C ASN A 84 -0.84 -19.65 -6.24
N ASP A 85 -2.14 -19.36 -6.13
CA ASP A 85 -3.17 -19.70 -7.10
C ASP A 85 -3.83 -18.41 -7.59
N VAL A 86 -3.47 -17.99 -8.80
CA VAL A 86 -3.94 -16.73 -9.40
C VAL A 86 -5.46 -16.75 -9.61
N GLN A 87 -6.02 -17.89 -10.03
CA GLN A 87 -7.44 -18.00 -10.32
C GLN A 87 -8.26 -17.91 -9.03
N MET A 88 -7.88 -18.67 -8.00
CA MET A 88 -8.53 -18.58 -6.69
C MET A 88 -8.38 -17.18 -6.08
N PHE A 89 -7.20 -16.57 -6.22
CA PHE A 89 -6.96 -15.23 -5.70
C PHE A 89 -7.85 -14.18 -6.37
N GLU A 90 -7.92 -14.18 -7.70
CA GLU A 90 -8.66 -13.16 -8.45
C GLU A 90 -10.17 -13.40 -8.48
N ALA A 91 -10.62 -14.65 -8.57
CA ALA A 91 -12.04 -14.98 -8.69
C ALA A 91 -12.74 -15.11 -7.33
N ASP A 92 -12.05 -15.61 -6.29
CA ASP A 92 -12.68 -15.91 -4.99
C ASP A 92 -12.25 -14.96 -3.88
N PHE A 93 -10.94 -14.66 -3.78
CA PHE A 93 -10.43 -13.86 -2.66
C PHE A 93 -10.71 -12.36 -2.85
N LEU A 94 -10.32 -11.77 -3.99
CA LEU A 94 -10.45 -10.33 -4.22
C LEU A 94 -11.90 -9.80 -4.09
N PRO A 95 -12.93 -10.43 -4.72
CA PRO A 95 -14.29 -9.90 -4.63
C PRO A 95 -14.87 -9.96 -3.22
N LYS A 96 -14.52 -11.00 -2.45
CA LYS A 96 -14.93 -11.12 -1.05
C LYS A 96 -14.21 -10.12 -0.17
N TYR A 97 -12.92 -9.89 -0.40
CA TYR A 97 -12.16 -8.87 0.33
C TYR A 97 -12.75 -7.48 0.10
N GLU A 98 -12.93 -7.07 -1.17
CA GLU A 98 -13.48 -5.76 -1.53
C GLU A 98 -14.82 -5.52 -0.83
N LYS A 99 -15.76 -6.46 -1.01
CA LYS A 99 -17.09 -6.38 -0.40
C LYS A 99 -17.04 -6.29 1.13
N ASN A 100 -16.24 -7.13 1.78
CA ASN A 100 -16.22 -7.19 3.24
C ASN A 100 -15.56 -5.94 3.86
N VAL A 101 -14.50 -5.43 3.23
CA VAL A 101 -13.85 -4.17 3.63
C VAL A 101 -14.78 -2.98 3.45
N GLU A 102 -15.50 -2.90 2.33
CA GLU A 102 -16.48 -1.83 2.10
C GLU A 102 -17.61 -1.87 3.15
N ASN A 103 -18.11 -3.07 3.47
CA ASN A 103 -19.12 -3.25 4.52
C ASN A 103 -18.61 -2.82 5.91
N ALA A 104 -17.32 -3.01 6.18
CA ALA A 104 -16.66 -2.55 7.41
C ALA A 104 -16.32 -1.05 7.39
N GLY A 105 -16.68 -0.32 6.34
CA GLY A 105 -16.42 1.13 6.20
C GLY A 105 -15.02 1.48 5.72
N GLY A 106 -14.22 0.49 5.34
CA GLY A 106 -12.94 0.67 4.66
C GLY A 106 -13.13 1.06 3.19
N LYS A 107 -12.10 1.68 2.61
CA LYS A 107 -12.06 2.00 1.18
C LYS A 107 -10.92 1.25 0.51
N PRO A 108 -11.20 0.17 -0.23
CA PRO A 108 -10.16 -0.54 -0.96
C PRO A 108 -9.69 0.29 -2.16
N ALA A 109 -8.38 0.51 -2.24
CA ALA A 109 -7.67 0.98 -3.41
C ALA A 109 -6.86 -0.21 -3.98
N ILE A 110 -7.45 -0.85 -4.99
CA ILE A 110 -6.89 -2.04 -5.62
C ILE A 110 -5.74 -1.66 -6.55
N CYS A 111 -4.61 -2.36 -6.45
CA CYS A 111 -3.49 -2.23 -7.38
C CYS A 111 -3.45 -3.44 -8.33
N SER A 112 -3.33 -3.18 -9.64
CA SER A 112 -3.23 -4.23 -10.67
C SER A 112 -1.78 -4.70 -10.87
N THR A 113 -1.65 -5.97 -11.23
CA THR A 113 -0.47 -6.84 -11.18
C THR A 113 0.59 -6.56 -12.24
N GLU A 114 0.21 -6.04 -13.41
CA GLU A 114 1.14 -5.91 -14.55
C GLU A 114 2.02 -4.65 -14.51
N ARG A 115 1.75 -3.73 -13.56
CA ARG A 115 2.42 -2.42 -13.50
C ARG A 115 3.01 -2.07 -12.13
N ILE A 116 3.06 -3.04 -11.20
CA ILE A 116 3.78 -2.82 -9.94
C ILE A 116 5.27 -2.79 -10.28
N ARG A 117 5.88 -1.61 -10.18
CA ARG A 117 7.33 -1.46 -10.36
C ARG A 117 7.99 -1.45 -9.00
N VAL A 118 8.61 -2.57 -8.63
CA VAL A 118 9.53 -2.64 -7.49
C VAL A 118 10.88 -2.11 -7.97
N TRP A 119 11.25 -0.91 -7.52
CA TRP A 119 12.50 -0.27 -7.94
C TRP A 119 13.68 -0.69 -7.06
N ARG A 120 13.42 -0.85 -5.76
CA ARG A 120 14.32 -1.41 -4.75
C ARG A 120 13.48 -2.15 -3.71
N GLY A 121 13.91 -3.34 -3.28
CA GLY A 121 13.22 -4.13 -2.26
C GLY A 121 12.89 -5.57 -2.65
N SER A 122 11.99 -6.21 -1.90
CA SER A 122 11.69 -7.64 -2.03
C SER A 122 11.01 -7.97 -3.37
N ASN A 123 11.62 -8.89 -4.13
CA ASN A 123 11.16 -9.32 -5.46
C ASN A 123 9.98 -10.31 -5.43
N ASP A 124 9.56 -10.77 -4.25
CA ASP A 124 8.54 -11.83 -4.12
C ASP A 124 7.09 -11.30 -4.08
N ILE A 125 6.89 -9.99 -4.28
CA ILE A 125 5.57 -9.35 -4.27
C ILE A 125 4.97 -9.41 -5.67
N SER A 126 3.87 -10.14 -5.82
CA SER A 126 3.15 -10.33 -7.09
C SER A 126 1.84 -9.54 -7.20
N TYR A 127 1.37 -8.98 -6.08
CA TYR A 127 0.14 -8.20 -5.98
C TYR A 127 0.24 -7.30 -4.74
N MET A 128 -0.30 -6.08 -4.81
CA MET A 128 -0.45 -5.20 -3.65
C MET A 128 -1.86 -4.65 -3.57
N MET A 129 -2.32 -4.42 -2.34
CA MET A 129 -3.57 -3.73 -2.08
C MET A 129 -3.33 -2.67 -1.03
N LEU A 130 -3.94 -1.52 -1.24
CA LEU A 130 -3.98 -0.44 -0.28
C LEU A 130 -5.42 -0.29 0.17
N THR A 131 -5.68 -0.33 1.47
CA THR A 131 -7.01 -0.08 2.02
C THR A 131 -6.95 1.14 2.93
N GLN A 132 -7.87 2.07 2.78
CA GLN A 132 -7.92 3.26 3.61
C GLN A 132 -9.00 3.13 4.68
N TRP A 133 -8.66 3.47 5.91
CA TRP A 133 -9.51 3.37 7.09
C TRP A 133 -9.70 4.75 7.74
N ARG A 134 -10.91 5.01 8.26
CA ARG A 134 -11.22 6.28 8.95
C ARG A 134 -10.39 6.46 10.23
N SER A 135 -9.99 5.36 10.85
CA SER A 135 -9.10 5.32 12.00
C SER A 135 -8.43 3.95 12.13
N SER A 136 -7.40 3.85 12.97
CA SER A 136 -6.71 2.60 13.30
C SER A 136 -7.62 1.63 14.02
N GLU A 137 -8.52 2.12 14.86
CA GLU A 137 -9.51 1.32 15.58
C GLU A 137 -10.47 0.64 14.60
N ALA A 138 -10.97 1.34 13.58
CA ALA A 138 -11.84 0.75 12.57
C ALA A 138 -11.13 -0.38 11.80
N ALA A 139 -9.85 -0.21 11.48
CA ALA A 139 -9.05 -1.26 10.86
C ALA A 139 -8.84 -2.46 11.80
N GLN A 140 -8.60 -2.20 13.09
CA GLN A 140 -8.46 -3.26 14.09
C GLN A 140 -9.78 -4.02 14.28
N GLU A 141 -10.92 -3.33 14.39
CA GLU A 141 -12.25 -3.96 14.47
C GLU A 141 -12.50 -4.87 13.27
N TRP A 142 -12.15 -4.42 12.06
CA TRP A 142 -12.16 -5.25 10.87
C TRP A 142 -11.31 -6.52 11.04
N HIS A 143 -10.05 -6.42 11.48
CA HIS A 143 -9.19 -7.59 11.66
C HIS A 143 -9.66 -8.57 12.75
N HIS A 144 -10.49 -8.13 13.70
CA HIS A 144 -11.09 -8.99 14.72
C HIS A 144 -12.48 -9.54 14.31
N SER A 145 -12.98 -9.17 13.13
CA SER A 145 -14.26 -9.64 12.63
C SER A 145 -14.21 -11.11 12.18
N GLN A 146 -15.39 -11.74 12.13
CA GLN A 146 -15.53 -13.10 11.59
C GLN A 146 -15.22 -13.11 10.09
N GLU A 147 -15.62 -12.08 9.36
CA GLU A 147 -15.40 -11.91 7.94
C GLU A 147 -13.90 -11.87 7.60
N ALA A 148 -13.10 -11.16 8.39
CA ALA A 148 -11.65 -11.15 8.25
C ALA A 148 -11.04 -12.52 8.60
N THR A 149 -11.55 -13.18 9.63
CA THR A 149 -11.13 -14.54 10.02
C THR A 149 -11.36 -15.54 8.89
N ASP A 150 -12.54 -15.53 8.28
CA ASP A 150 -12.91 -16.42 7.17
C ASP A 150 -12.05 -16.14 5.93
N LEU A 151 -11.80 -14.87 5.61
CA LEU A 151 -10.88 -14.48 4.54
C LEU A 151 -9.44 -14.93 4.81
N HIS A 152 -8.99 -14.83 6.06
CA HIS A 152 -7.66 -15.30 6.47
C HIS A 152 -7.51 -16.81 6.32
N ALA A 153 -8.57 -17.59 6.50
CA ALA A 153 -8.56 -19.03 6.27
C ALA A 153 -8.37 -19.41 4.79
N LEU A 154 -8.87 -18.59 3.86
CA LEU A 154 -8.67 -18.79 2.41
C LEU A 154 -7.26 -18.39 1.96
N ARG A 155 -6.60 -17.50 2.71
CA ARG A 155 -5.36 -16.84 2.28
C ARG A 155 -4.18 -17.81 2.08
N PRO A 156 -3.85 -18.79 2.95
CA PRO A 156 -2.72 -19.70 2.71
C PRO A 156 -2.77 -20.46 1.38
N TYR A 157 -3.98 -20.76 0.92
CA TYR A 157 -4.22 -21.45 -0.34
C TYR A 157 -4.07 -20.51 -1.55
N ALA A 158 -4.47 -19.24 -1.39
CA ALA A 158 -4.45 -18.26 -2.45
C ALA A 158 -3.14 -17.42 -2.51
N SER A 159 -2.52 -17.10 -1.38
CA SER A 159 -1.36 -16.18 -1.31
C SER A 159 -0.56 -16.18 0.01
N GLY A 160 0.75 -15.97 -0.10
CA GLY A 160 1.66 -15.55 0.97
C GLY A 160 1.83 -14.02 1.06
N GLY A 161 2.78 -13.55 1.86
CA GLY A 161 3.18 -12.12 1.92
C GLY A 161 3.01 -11.46 3.30
N TRP A 162 2.97 -10.13 3.32
CA TRP A 162 2.91 -9.33 4.55
C TRP A 162 1.78 -8.30 4.51
N SER A 163 1.32 -7.92 5.70
CA SER A 163 0.34 -6.85 5.87
C SER A 163 0.72 -5.97 7.05
N VAL A 164 0.60 -4.67 6.86
CA VAL A 164 0.86 -3.66 7.88
C VAL A 164 -0.22 -2.59 7.84
N LEU A 165 -0.51 -2.02 9.00
CA LEU A 165 -1.33 -0.84 9.17
C LEU A 165 -0.42 0.35 9.45
N ALA A 166 -0.62 1.45 8.74
CA ALA A 166 0.16 2.67 8.88
C ALA A 166 -0.76 3.82 9.27
N ASP A 167 -0.49 4.41 10.43
CA ASP A 167 -1.14 5.64 10.88
C ASP A 167 -0.37 6.81 10.30
N MET A 168 -1.00 7.49 9.35
CA MET A 168 -0.39 8.49 8.50
C MET A 168 -0.56 9.88 9.12
N LYS A 169 0.56 10.58 9.32
CA LYS A 169 0.54 12.04 9.39
C LYS A 169 0.29 12.58 8.00
N LEU A 170 -0.94 13.00 7.76
CA LEU A 170 -1.33 13.57 6.48
C LEU A 170 -0.56 14.87 6.23
N SER A 171 -0.11 15.03 4.99
CA SER A 171 0.53 16.28 4.58
C SER A 171 -0.53 17.38 4.54
N PRO A 172 -0.23 18.60 5.03
CA PRO A 172 -1.17 19.71 4.93
C PRO A 172 -1.53 19.90 3.46
N HIS A 173 -2.82 19.86 3.15
CA HIS A 173 -3.30 20.18 1.81
C HIS A 173 -2.88 21.62 1.52
N THR A 174 -1.88 21.80 0.66
CA THR A 174 -1.68 23.09 -0.01
C THR A 174 -2.82 23.21 -1.01
N GLU A 175 -3.89 23.87 -0.58
CA GLU A 175 -4.92 24.44 -1.46
C GLU A 175 -4.31 25.36 -2.52
#